data_AF-A0A948JLL8-F1
#
_entry.id   AF-A0A948JLL8-F1
#
_cell.length_a   1.000
_cell.length_b   1.000
_cell.length_c   1.000
_cell.angle_alpha   90.00
_cell.angle_beta   90.00
_cell.angle_gamma   90.00
#
_symmetry.space_group_name_H-M   'P 1'
#
loop_
_entity.id
_entity.type
_entity.pdbx_description
1 polymer ?
#
loop_
_entity_poly.entity_id
_entity_poly.type
_entity_poly.pdbx_seq_one_letter_code
_entity_poly.pdbx_strand_id
1 'polypeptide(L)' 'MSIFEHYKSRYEAAKEEEFTISEFLALCKQDKSCYASAAERLLMAIGEPELTNTTQDPKLSRLFSNRVIVRY' A
#
# COMPACT_ATOMS: atom_id res chain seq x y z
N MET A 1 -23.82 20.94 17.12
CA MET A 1 -24.00 19.94 16.05
C MET A 1 -25.19 19.08 16.42
N SER A 2 -26.27 19.15 15.64
CA SER A 2 -27.52 18.43 15.87
C SER A 2 -27.35 16.92 15.63
N ILE A 3 -28.12 16.07 16.33
CA ILE A 3 -28.16 14.61 16.11
C ILE A 3 -28.38 14.27 14.61
N PHE A 4 -29.14 15.11 13.91
CA PHE A 4 -29.43 14.96 12.48
C PHE A 4 -28.22 15.25 11.59
N GLU A 5 -27.36 16.21 11.96
CA GLU A 5 -26.12 16.48 11.21
C GLU A 5 -25.14 15.32 11.34
N HIS A 6 -25.07 14.71 12.53
CA HIS A 6 -24.18 13.57 12.78
C HIS A 6 -24.63 12.31 12.03
N TYR A 7 -25.94 12.07 11.98
CA TYR A 7 -26.51 11.00 11.17
C TYR A 7 -26.25 11.22 9.67
N LYS A 8 -26.49 12.44 9.16
CA LYS A 8 -26.26 12.78 7.76
C LYS A 8 -24.79 12.60 7.35
N SER A 9 -23.86 13.07 8.18
CA SER A 9 -22.42 12.92 7.90
C SER A 9 -21.98 11.45 7.85
N ARG A 10 -22.48 10.60 8.76
CA ARG A 10 -22.19 9.16 8.72
C ARG A 10 -22.81 8.48 7.50
N TYR A 11 -24.02 8.86 7.13
CA TYR A 11 -24.70 8.32 5.96
C TYR A 11 -23.98 8.70 4.66
N GLU A 12 -23.56 9.96 4.53
CA GLU A 12 -22.78 10.43 3.38
C GLU A 12 -21.39 9.77 3.32
N ALA A 13 -20.71 9.59 4.46
CA ALA A 13 -19.40 8.93 4.52
C ALA A 13 -19.47 7.41 4.23
N ALA A 14 -20.61 6.78 4.51
CA ALA A 14 -20.84 5.36 4.20
C ALA A 14 -21.38 5.14 2.78
N LYS A 15 -21.73 6.21 2.06
CA LYS A 15 -22.20 6.11 0.69
C LYS A 15 -21.02 5.75 -0.20
N GLU A 16 -21.19 4.70 -0.99
CA GLU A 16 -20.17 4.31 -1.96
C GLU A 16 -20.00 5.41 -3.01
N GLU A 17 -18.75 5.73 -3.31
CA GLU A 17 -18.41 6.60 -4.43
C GLU A 17 -18.51 5.80 -5.72
N GLU A 18 -19.40 6.22 -6.62
CA GLU A 18 -19.59 5.59 -7.92
C GLU A 18 -18.78 6.33 -8.98
N PHE A 19 -18.02 5.58 -9.77
CA PHE A 19 -17.34 6.09 -10.95
C PHE A 19 -18.03 5.58 -12.21
N THR A 20 -18.15 6.43 -13.22
CA THR A 20 -18.41 5.96 -14.57
C THR A 20 -17.21 5.17 -15.10
N ILE A 21 -17.45 4.29 -16.07
CA ILE A 21 -16.38 3.52 -16.73
C ILE A 21 -15.29 4.46 -17.29
N SER A 22 -15.68 5.59 -17.88
CA SER A 22 -14.74 6.55 -18.45
C SER A 22 -13.85 7.21 -17.41
N GLU A 23 -14.40 7.59 -16.24
CA GLU A 23 -13.62 8.14 -15.13
C GLU A 23 -12.66 7.10 -14.55
N PHE A 24 -13.13 5.87 -14.36
CA PHE A 24 -12.27 4.77 -13.92
C PHE A 24 -11.11 4.52 -14.88
N LEU A 25 -11.36 4.49 -16.19
CA LEU A 25 -10.30 4.31 -17.19
C LEU A 25 -9.34 5.51 -17.24
N ALA A 26 -9.83 6.73 -17.02
CA ALA A 26 -8.99 7.91 -16.92
C ALA A 26 -8.07 7.85 -15.69
N LEU A 27 -8.56 7.34 -14.55
CA LEU A 27 -7.76 7.08 -13.35
C LEU A 27 -6.71 5.99 -13.60
N CYS A 28 -7.09 4.87 -14.23
CA CYS A 28 -6.17 3.79 -14.58
C CYS A 28 -5.01 4.23 -15.48
N LYS A 29 -5.19 5.30 -16.26
CA LYS A 29 -4.12 5.90 -17.08
C LYS A 29 -3.08 6.63 -16.24
N GLN A 30 -3.49 7.19 -15.10
CA GLN A 30 -2.62 7.97 -14.20
C GLN A 30 -1.99 7.08 -13.13
N ASP A 31 -2.77 6.14 -12.59
CA ASP A 31 -2.35 5.25 -11.53
C ASP A 31 -2.68 3.79 -11.86
N LYS A 32 -1.64 2.95 -11.91
CA LYS A 32 -1.77 1.51 -12.16
C LYS A 32 -2.32 0.76 -10.95
N SER A 33 -2.27 1.36 -9.75
CA SER A 33 -2.79 0.76 -8.52
C SER A 33 -4.31 0.56 -8.57
N CYS A 34 -5.02 1.36 -9.38
CA CYS A 34 -6.48 1.30 -9.56
C CYS A 34 -6.96 -0.10 -9.99
N TYR A 35 -6.19 -0.80 -10.83
CA TYR A 35 -6.51 -2.14 -11.31
C TYR A 35 -5.58 -3.22 -10.76
N ALA A 36 -4.68 -2.88 -9.82
CA ALA A 36 -3.80 -3.84 -9.18
C ALA A 36 -4.60 -4.81 -8.28
N SER A 37 -4.23 -6.09 -8.34
CA SER A 37 -4.73 -7.13 -7.46
C SER A 37 -4.30 -6.91 -6.00
N ALA A 38 -4.95 -7.60 -5.06
CA ALA A 38 -4.61 -7.51 -3.64
C ALA A 38 -3.13 -7.85 -3.36
N ALA A 39 -2.57 -8.85 -4.07
CA ALA A 39 -1.18 -9.24 -3.93
C ALA A 39 -0.22 -8.16 -4.45
N GLU A 40 -0.51 -7.57 -5.60
CA GLU A 40 0.31 -6.49 -6.17
C GLU A 40 0.29 -5.23 -5.30
N ARG A 41 -0.87 -4.90 -4.70
CA ARG A 41 -0.96 -3.80 -3.74
C ARG A 41 -0.12 -4.04 -2.49
N LEU A 42 -0.07 -5.27 -2.00
CA LEU A 42 0.82 -5.63 -0.88
C LEU A 42 2.29 -5.45 -1.27
N LEU A 43 2.70 -5.92 -2.44
CA LEU A 43 4.08 -5.71 -2.91
C LEU A 43 4.42 -4.23 -3.06
N MET A 44 3.50 -3.42 -3.60
CA MET A 44 3.66 -1.97 -3.72
C MET A 44 3.79 -1.29 -2.35
N ALA A 45 3.05 -1.77 -1.34
CA ALA A 45 3.13 -1.26 0.03
C ALA A 45 4.40 -1.70 0.77
N ILE A 46 4.90 -2.90 0.49
CA ILE A 46 6.18 -3.41 1.00
C ILE A 46 7.34 -2.59 0.43
N GLY A 47 7.27 -2.21 -0.85
CA GLY A 47 8.26 -1.36 -1.50
C GLY A 47 9.46 -2.13 -2.07
N GLU A 48 10.52 -1.38 -2.38
CA GLU A 48 11.72 -1.93 -3.01
C GLU A 48 12.69 -2.51 -1.97
N PRO A 49 13.31 -3.67 -2.25
CA PRO A 49 14.23 -4.28 -1.32
C PRO A 49 15.57 -3.54 -1.23
N GLU A 50 16.12 -3.46 -0.02
CA GLU A 50 17.48 -3.03 0.27
C GLU A 50 18.42 -4.23 0.46
N LEU A 51 19.54 -4.22 -0.28
CA LEU A 51 20.58 -5.24 -0.13
C LEU A 51 21.46 -4.92 1.08
N THR A 52 21.29 -5.67 2.16
CA THR A 52 22.06 -5.48 3.39
C THR A 52 23.23 -6.44 3.45
N ASN A 53 24.45 -5.91 3.51
CA ASN A 53 25.65 -6.71 3.75
C ASN A 53 25.82 -6.98 5.26
N THR A 54 25.50 -8.20 5.68
CA THR A 54 25.50 -8.56 7.10
C THR A 54 26.88 -8.70 7.73
N THR A 55 27.96 -8.74 6.95
CA THR A 55 29.35 -8.76 7.48
C THR A 55 29.70 -7.51 8.28
N GLN A 56 29.05 -6.39 7.99
CA GLN A 56 29.36 -5.10 8.59
C GLN A 56 28.74 -4.94 9.99
N ASP A 57 27.78 -5.79 10.36
CA ASP A 57 27.13 -5.78 11.67
C ASP A 57 27.37 -7.11 12.39
N PRO A 58 28.05 -7.12 13.56
CA PRO A 58 28.32 -8.35 14.33
C PRO A 58 27.09 -9.18 14.73
N LYS A 59 25.91 -8.56 14.89
CA LYS A 59 24.66 -9.28 15.18
C LYS A 59 24.12 -9.95 13.92
N LEU A 60 24.04 -9.21 12.82
CA LEU A 60 23.54 -9.74 11.55
C LEU A 60 24.49 -10.78 10.95
N SER A 61 25.80 -10.57 11.10
CA SER A 61 26.86 -11.51 10.72
C SER A 61 26.65 -12.88 11.33
N ARG A 62 26.35 -12.94 12.64
CA ARG A 62 26.06 -14.20 13.34
C ARG A 62 24.73 -14.82 12.93
N LEU A 63 23.71 -14.00 12.70
CA LEU A 63 22.36 -14.48 12.38
C LEU A 63 22.25 -15.02 10.95
N PHE A 64 22.93 -14.38 10.00
CA PHE A 64 22.83 -14.66 8.57
C PHE A 64 24.14 -15.17 7.95
N SER A 65 25.11 -15.55 8.80
CA SER A 65 26.37 -16.15 8.39
C SER A 65 27.09 -15.35 7.30
N ASN A 66 27.21 -14.03 7.49
CA ASN A 66 27.91 -13.11 6.58
C ASN A 66 27.32 -13.04 5.15
N ARG A 67 26.08 -13.48 4.92
CA ARG A 67 25.43 -13.40 3.61
C ARG A 67 24.90 -11.99 3.35
N VAL A 68 24.81 -11.62 2.07
CA VAL A 68 24.00 -10.47 1.66
C VAL A 68 22.54 -10.91 1.71
N ILE A 69 21.69 -10.15 2.39
CA ILE A 69 20.26 -10.43 2.50
C ILE A 69 19.45 -9.30 1.86
N VAL A 70 18.26 -9.68 1.40
CA VAL A 70 17.24 -8.77 0.89
C VAL A 70 16.37 -8.37 2.07
N ARG A 71 16.31 -7.08 2.39
CA ARG A 71 15.44 -6.52 3.43
C ARG A 71 14.39 -5.63 2.78
N TYR A 72 13.14 -5.79 3.18
CA TYR A 72 12.04 -4.91 2.81
C TYR A 72 11.62 -4.07 4.02
#